data_AF-A0A1V5PCX6-F1
#
_entry.id   AF-A0A1V5PCX6-F1
#
_cell.length_a   1.000
_cell.length_b   1.000
_cell.length_c   1.000
_cell.angle_alpha   90.00
_cell.angle_beta   90.00
_cell.angle_gamma   90.00
#
_symmetry.space_group_name_H-M   'P 1'
#
loop_
_entity.id
_entity.type
_entity.pdbx_description
1 polymer ?
#
loop_
_entity_poly.entity_id
_entity_poly.type
_entity_poly.pdbx_seq_one_letter_code
_entity_poly.pdbx_strand_id
1 'polypeptide(L)' 'MREYNLQPGQMLKVDPGHIAAFEPTISYDIATVKGVANVLFSGEGLFLATLTGPGRVWLQTMPLSNLAAKLARFLPTKSG' A
#
# COMPACT_ATOMS: atom_id res chain seq x y z
N MET A 1 8.92 6.51 7.74
CA MET A 1 7.58 7.13 7.58
C MET A 1 7.76 8.39 6.75
N ARG A 2 6.93 8.62 5.73
CA ARG A 2 6.96 9.82 4.88
C ARG A 2 5.63 10.54 4.98
N GLU A 3 5.67 11.86 5.10
CA GLU A 3 4.47 12.71 5.11
C GLU A 3 4.25 13.36 3.74
N TYR A 4 2.99 13.46 3.33
CA TYR A 4 2.53 14.16 2.14
C TYR A 4 1.39 15.10 2.54
N ASN A 5 1.46 16.36 2.10
CA ASN A 5 0.37 17.32 2.24
C ASN A 5 -0.28 17.51 0.86
N LEU A 6 -1.47 16.94 0.68
CA LEU A 6 -2.23 17.03 -0.56
C LEU A 6 -3.03 18.32 -0.58
N GLN A 7 -2.90 19.08 -1.66
CA GLN A 7 -3.75 20.24 -1.94
C GLN A 7 -5.17 19.81 -2.34
N PRO A 8 -6.18 20.69 -2.30
CA PRO A 8 -7.53 20.36 -2.77
C PRO A 8 -7.52 19.78 -4.18
N GLY A 9 -8.09 18.59 -4.36
CA GLY A 9 -8.13 17.88 -5.64
C GLY A 9 -6.82 17.21 -6.07
N GLN A 10 -5.73 17.35 -5.30
CA GLN A 10 -4.49 16.63 -5.57
C GLN A 10 -4.64 15.16 -5.22
N MET A 11 -4.28 14.29 -6.16
CA MET A 11 -4.37 12.84 -6.00
C MET A 11 -3.01 12.19 -5.77
N LEU A 12 -2.99 11.20 -4.89
CA LEU A 12 -1.85 10.35 -4.58
C LEU A 12 -2.27 8.89 -4.70
N LYS A 13 -1.63 8.15 -5.60
CA LYS A 13 -1.88 6.70 -5.79
C LYS A 13 -0.78 5.91 -5.09
N VAL A 14 -1.18 5.01 -4.19
CA VAL A 14 -0.26 4.22 -3.36
C VAL A 14 -0.81 2.82 -3.15
N ASP A 15 0.08 1.89 -2.83
CA ASP A 15 -0.33 0.58 -2.32
C ASP A 15 -0.94 0.78 -0.92
N PRO A 16 -2.15 0.23 -0.65
CA PRO A 16 -2.82 0.35 0.65
C PRO A 16 -1.97 -0.08 1.84
N GLY A 17 -1.12 -1.09 1.70
CA GLY A 17 -0.25 -1.61 2.77
C GLY A 17 0.87 -0.65 3.18
N HIS A 18 1.10 0.41 2.39
CA HIS A 18 2.03 1.48 2.75
C HIS A 18 1.34 2.65 3.43
N ILE A 19 0.01 2.67 3.59
CA ILE A 19 -0.70 3.76 4.27
C ILE A 19 -0.65 3.53 5.77
N ALA A 20 -0.06 4.46 6.51
CA ALA A 20 -0.03 4.43 7.97
C ALA A 20 -1.22 5.20 8.57
N ALA A 21 -1.49 6.40 8.06
CA ALA A 21 -2.60 7.25 8.49
C ALA A 21 -2.88 8.35 7.45
N PHE A 22 -4.05 8.97 7.53
CA PHE A 22 -4.40 10.18 6.77
C PHE A 22 -5.45 11.01 7.53
N GLU A 23 -5.55 12.30 7.24
CA GLU A 23 -6.54 13.19 7.84
C GLU A 23 -7.96 12.88 7.34
N PRO A 24 -9.03 13.14 8.14
CA PRO A 24 -10.42 12.87 7.74
C PRO A 24 -10.89 13.64 6.49
N THR A 25 -10.20 14.73 6.13
CA THR A 25 -10.49 15.53 4.93
C THR A 25 -10.02 14.86 3.64
N ILE A 26 -9.20 13.81 3.74
CA ILE A 26 -8.70 13.04 2.61
C ILE A 26 -9.77 12.06 2.14
N SER A 27 -10.13 12.16 0.86
CA SER A 27 -10.97 11.16 0.21
C SER A 27 -10.12 9.93 -0.12
N TYR A 28 -10.61 8.75 0.26
CA TYR A 28 -9.94 7.47 0.07
C TYR A 28 -10.79 6.55 -0.80
N ASP A 29 -10.20 6.03 -1.87
CA ASP A 29 -10.83 5.04 -2.75
C ASP A 29 -9.86 3.89 -3.05
N ILE A 30 -10.36 2.66 -3.01
CA ILE A 30 -9.58 1.47 -3.40
C ILE A 30 -10.15 0.94 -4.71
N ALA A 31 -9.36 1.08 -5.77
CA ALA A 31 -9.65 0.42 -7.03
C ALA A 31 -8.99 -0.96 -7.02
N THR A 32 -9.82 -2.01 -6.98
CA THR A 32 -9.36 -3.33 -7.43
C THR A 32 -9.26 -3.28 -8.95
N VAL A 33 -8.06 -3.51 -9.49
CA VAL A 33 -7.87 -3.59 -10.95
C VAL A 33 -8.51 -4.91 -11.43
N LYS A 34 -9.83 -4.90 -11.63
CA LYS A 34 -10.58 -6.01 -12.21
C LYS A 34 -10.06 -6.24 -13.63
N GLY A 35 -9.29 -7.30 -13.82
CA GLY A 35 -8.73 -7.68 -15.12
C GLY A 35 -7.26 -8.10 -15.08
N VAL A 36 -6.48 -7.69 -14.06
CA VAL A 36 -5.17 -8.29 -13.77
C VAL A 36 -5.39 -9.50 -12.85
N ALA A 37 -6.13 -10.46 -13.37
CA ALA A 37 -6.17 -11.79 -12.82
C ALA A 37 -4.76 -12.41 -12.94
N ASN A 38 -4.23 -12.96 -11.84
CA ASN A 38 -3.30 -14.10 -11.79
C ASN A 38 -1.77 -13.99 -11.94
N VAL A 39 -1.07 -12.93 -12.42
CA VAL A 39 0.30 -13.21 -12.95
C VAL A 39 1.52 -12.40 -12.47
N LEU A 40 1.44 -11.25 -11.78
CA LEU A 40 2.65 -10.42 -11.59
C LEU A 40 3.24 -10.29 -10.16
N PHE A 41 2.52 -10.68 -9.10
CA PHE A 41 3.04 -10.54 -7.71
C PHE A 41 2.69 -11.74 -6.80
N SER A 42 3.10 -12.95 -7.18
CA SER A 42 3.18 -14.08 -6.23
C SER A 42 1.92 -14.33 -5.39
N GLY A 43 0.72 -14.20 -5.97
CA GLY A 43 -0.55 -14.50 -5.28
C GLY A 43 -1.15 -13.36 -4.44
N GLU A 44 -0.50 -12.20 -4.32
CA GLU A 44 -1.05 -11.00 -3.69
C GLU A 44 -1.66 -10.11 -4.77
N GLY A 45 -2.98 -9.93 -4.77
CA GLY A 45 -3.69 -9.11 -5.76
C GLY A 45 -3.17 -7.67 -5.82
N LEU A 46 -3.29 -7.03 -6.99
CA LEU A 46 -2.85 -5.64 -7.18
C LEU A 46 -3.94 -4.68 -6.68
N PHE A 47 -3.82 -4.23 -5.43
CA PHE A 47 -4.69 -3.22 -4.83
C PHE A 47 -4.01 -1.85 -4.92
N LEU A 48 -4.65 -0.87 -5.57
CA LEU A 48 -4.19 0.51 -5.62
C LEU A 48 -5.19 1.38 -4.88
N ALA A 49 -4.72 2.06 -3.83
CA ALA A 49 -5.46 3.11 -3.17
C ALA A 49 -5.20 4.46 -3.85
N THR A 50 -6.25 5.25 -3.98
CA THR A 50 -6.20 6.66 -4.39
C THR A 50 -6.62 7.53 -3.20
N LEU A 51 -5.73 8.43 -2.80
CA LEU A 51 -5.95 9.43 -1.76
C LEU A 51 -6.08 10.79 -2.44
N THR A 52 -7.15 11.54 -2.17
CA THR A 52 -7.39 12.86 -2.75
C THR A 52 -7.52 13.92 -1.67
N GLY A 53 -6.75 14.99 -1.80
CA GLY A 53 -6.71 16.13 -0.88
C GLY A 53 -7.99 16.96 -0.85
N PRO A 54 -8.09 17.89 0.13
CA PRO A 54 -6.97 18.40 0.92
C PRO A 54 -6.66 17.63 2.20
N GLY A 55 -5.39 17.65 2.63
CA GLY A 55 -4.97 17.17 3.95
C GLY A 55 -3.66 16.39 3.95
N ARG A 56 -3.26 15.91 5.11
CA ARG A 56 -2.02 15.16 5.34
C ARG A 56 -2.23 13.65 5.24
N VAL A 57 -1.24 12.99 4.67
CA VAL A 57 -1.12 11.54 4.53
C VAL A 57 0.25 11.12 5.05
N TRP A 58 0.28 10.04 5.83
CA TRP A 58 1.51 9.42 6.29
C TRP A 58 1.66 8.01 5.72
N LEU A 59 2.78 7.76 5.05
CA LEU A 59 3.11 6.48 4.43
C LEU A 59 4.24 5.76 5.19
N GLN A 60 4.11 4.46 5.34
CA GLN A 60 5.11 3.52 5.83
C GLN A 60 6.02 3.05 4.68
N THR A 61 7.33 2.98 4.94
CA THR A 61 8.36 2.64 3.94
C THR A 61 8.58 1.13 3.76
N MET A 62 8.28 0.32 4.77
CA MET A 62 8.37 -1.14 4.72
C MET A 62 7.06 -1.73 5.27
N PRO A 63 6.05 -2.01 4.42
CA PRO A 63 4.85 -2.72 4.84
C PRO A 63 5.20 -4.06 5.49
N LEU A 64 4.30 -4.55 6.34
CA LEU A 64 4.47 -5.84 7.00
C LEU A 64 4.63 -7.00 6.01
N SER A 65 3.94 -6.97 4.86
CA SER A 65 4.08 -7.95 3.78
C SER A 65 5.49 -7.97 3.18
N ASN A 66 6.05 -6.80 2.86
CA ASN A 66 7.44 -6.68 2.38
C ASN A 66 8.45 -7.12 3.43
N LEU A 67 8.20 -6.83 4.71
CA LEU A 67 9.02 -7.29 5.82
C LEU A 67 8.94 -8.82 5.96
N ALA A 68 7.73 -9.40 5.93
CA ALA A 68 7.51 -10.84 6.01
C ALA A 68 8.19 -11.58 4.86
N ALA A 69 8.07 -11.09 3.62
CA ALA A 69 8.78 -11.63 2.45
C ALA A 69 10.30 -11.56 2.61
N LYS A 70 10.82 -10.45 3.16
CA LYS A 70 12.25 -10.31 3.46
C LYS A 70 12.73 -11.19 4.61
N LEU A 71 11.88 -11.54 5.57
CA LEU A 71 12.20 -12.46 6.65
C LEU A 71 12.08 -13.93 6.24
N ALA A 72 11.14 -14.26 5.33
CA ALA A 72 10.91 -15.62 4.85
C ALA A 72 12.17 -16.28 4.29
N ARG A 73 13.07 -15.52 3.64
CA ARG A 73 14.35 -16.02 3.13
C ARG A 73 15.38 -16.42 4.21
N PHE A 74 15.14 -16.05 5.46
CA PHE A 74 16.01 -16.34 6.61
C PHE A 74 15.35 -17.30 7.61
N LEU A 75 14.06 -17.61 7.44
CA LEU A 75 13.39 -18.59 8.27
C LEU A 75 13.78 -20.00 7.79
N PRO A 76 14.17 -20.91 8.70
CA PRO A 76 14.46 -22.28 8.34
C PRO A 76 13.18 -22.93 7.81
N THR A 77 13.18 -23.30 6.53
CA THR A 77 12.19 -24.24 5.99
C THR A 77 12.43 -25.57 6.70
N LYS A 78 11.43 -26.05 7.44
CA LYS A 78 11.46 -27.36 8.09
C LYS A 78 11.81 -28.42 7.04
N SER A 79 13.08 -28.84 6.99
CA SER A 79 13.47 -30.05 6.27
C SER A 79 12.76 -31.20 6.97
N GLY A 80 11.92 -31.90 6.22
CA GLY A 80 11.28 -33.14 6.67
C GLY A 80 12.30 -34.22 7.00
#